data_AF-A0A7S1HCD0-F1
#
_entry.id   AF-A0A7S1HCD0-F1
#
_cell.length_a   1.000
_cell.length_b   1.000
_cell.length_c   1.000
_cell.angle_alpha   90.00
_cell.angle_beta   90.00
_cell.angle_gamma   90.00
#
_symmetry.space_group_name_H-M   'P 1'
#
loop_
_entity.id
_entity.type
_entity.pdbx_description
1 polymer ?
#
loop_
_entity_poly.entity_id
_entity_poly.type
_entity_poly.pdbx_seq_one_letter_code
_entity_poly.pdbx_strand_id
1 'polypeptide(L)'
;VGDPRQLPAFVLSAEPGAELYQRSLFQRFEEAGWPVVMLRTQYRMHPSIRAFPSRFFYSSQLADDPSVDPARRRSPIEGDEWVRHLCFYDLVGSKEQRPDGRSLTNRDEADFCAALLAHLF
;
A
#
# COMPACT_ATOMS: atom_id res chain seq x y z
N VAL A 1 -10.83 -13.68 9.35
CA VAL A 1 -9.78 -13.53 8.32
C VAL A 1 -9.25 -12.10 8.43
N GLY A 2 -7.94 -11.90 8.32
CA GLY A 2 -7.29 -10.60 8.41
C GLY A 2 -5.80 -10.72 8.10
N ASP A 3 -5.10 -9.60 8.10
CA ASP A 3 -3.66 -9.53 7.88
C ASP A 3 -3.01 -8.56 8.88
N PRO A 4 -2.30 -9.07 9.90
CA PRO A 4 -1.60 -8.25 10.90
C PRO A 4 -0.49 -7.36 10.34
N ARG A 5 -0.07 -7.55 9.08
CA ARG A 5 0.91 -6.69 8.40
C ARG A 5 0.30 -5.44 7.77
N GLN A 6 -1.03 -5.29 7.82
CA GLN A 6 -1.76 -4.13 7.33
C GLN A 6 -2.18 -3.19 8.48
N LEU A 7 -3.01 -2.19 8.18
CA LEU A 7 -3.40 -1.15 9.12
C LEU A 7 -4.07 -1.75 10.38
N PRO A 8 -3.59 -1.40 11.59
CA PRO A 8 -4.26 -1.77 12.83
C PRO A 8 -5.52 -0.92 13.05
N ALA A 9 -6.27 -1.21 14.11
CA ALA A 9 -7.39 -0.38 14.52
C ALA A 9 -6.91 1.02 14.93
N PHE A 10 -7.62 2.06 14.48
CA PHE A 10 -7.34 3.44 14.90
C PHE A 10 -7.89 3.68 16.31
N VAL A 11 -7.02 4.12 17.23
CA VAL A 11 -7.37 4.41 18.62
C VAL A 11 -7.03 5.86 18.92
N LEU A 12 -8.05 6.64 19.31
CA LEU A 12 -7.92 8.08 19.64
C LEU A 12 -7.42 8.36 21.05
N SER A 13 -7.62 7.43 21.97
CA SER A 13 -7.28 7.62 23.38
C SER A 13 -5.76 7.62 23.57
N ALA A 14 -5.26 8.55 24.37
CA ALA A 14 -3.86 8.65 24.80
C ALA A 14 -3.64 8.13 26.23
N GLU A 15 -4.67 7.51 26.83
CA GLU A 15 -4.54 6.92 28.17
C GLU A 15 -3.55 5.74 28.15
N PRO A 16 -2.78 5.52 29.23
CA PRO A 16 -1.89 4.37 29.32
C PRO A 16 -2.63 3.05 29.07
N GLY A 17 -2.13 2.22 28.14
CA GLY A 17 -2.75 0.96 27.77
C GLY A 17 -3.75 1.06 26.61
N ALA A 18 -4.07 2.26 26.12
CA ALA A 18 -4.94 2.42 24.96
C ALA A 18 -4.38 1.77 23.68
N GLU A 19 -3.06 1.64 23.56
CA GLU A 19 -2.39 0.94 22.47
C GLU A 19 -2.80 -0.54 22.35
N LEU A 20 -3.23 -1.16 23.46
CA LEU A 20 -3.72 -2.54 23.46
C LEU A 20 -5.03 -2.69 22.67
N TYR A 21 -5.80 -1.62 22.49
CA TYR A 21 -7.00 -1.63 21.64
C TYR A 21 -6.67 -1.65 20.14
N GLN A 22 -5.42 -1.37 19.75
CA GLN A 22 -4.96 -1.54 18.37
C GLN A 22 -4.75 -3.01 18.01
N ARG A 23 -4.54 -3.88 19.01
CA ARG A 23 -4.29 -5.31 18.84
C ARG A 23 -5.59 -6.03 18.51
N SER A 24 -5.69 -6.49 17.26
CA SER A 24 -6.88 -7.21 16.80
C SER A 24 -7.05 -8.57 17.50
N LEU A 25 -8.28 -9.09 17.51
CA LEU A 25 -8.56 -10.45 17.98
C LEU A 25 -7.75 -11.50 17.21
N PHE A 26 -7.56 -11.30 15.90
CA PHE A 26 -6.75 -12.19 15.06
C PHE A 26 -5.30 -12.25 15.55
N GLN A 27 -4.68 -11.09 15.77
CA GLN A 27 -3.30 -10.99 16.25
C GLN A 27 -3.14 -11.62 17.64
N ARG A 28 -4.14 -11.50 18.52
CA ARG A 28 -4.14 -12.19 19.81
C ARG A 28 -4.09 -13.71 19.69
N PHE A 29 -4.84 -14.29 18.76
CA PHE A 29 -4.82 -15.72 18.52
C PHE A 29 -3.51 -16.19 17.90
N GLU A 30 -2.99 -15.46 16.91
CA GLU A 30 -1.69 -15.74 16.29
C GLU A 30 -0.56 -15.76 17.32
N GLU A 31 -0.46 -14.74 18.17
CA GLU A 31 0.55 -14.66 19.24
C GLU A 31 0.35 -15.72 20.33
N ALA A 32 -0.88 -16.22 20.52
CA ALA A 32 -1.16 -17.35 21.39
C ALA A 32 -0.83 -18.71 20.76
N GLY A 33 -0.24 -18.73 19.56
CA GLY A 33 0.21 -19.94 18.87
C GLY A 33 -0.89 -20.67 18.09
N TRP A 34 -2.06 -20.05 17.88
CA TRP A 34 -3.07 -20.65 17.02
C TRP A 34 -2.60 -20.65 15.57
N PRO A 35 -2.85 -21.74 14.82
CA PRO A 35 -2.37 -21.86 13.45
C PRO A 35 -3.00 -20.80 12.54
N VAL A 36 -2.15 -20.09 11.79
CA VAL A 36 -2.54 -19.11 10.78
C VAL A 36 -2.18 -19.64 9.40
N VAL A 37 -3.12 -19.55 8.47
CA VAL A 37 -2.93 -19.95 7.07
C VAL A 37 -2.74 -18.71 6.21
N MET A 38 -1.54 -18.56 5.64
CA MET A 38 -1.26 -17.49 4.67
C MET A 38 -1.70 -17.91 3.27
N LEU A 39 -2.55 -17.10 2.64
CA LEU A 39 -2.83 -17.21 1.20
C LEU A 39 -1.68 -16.58 0.42
N ARG A 40 -1.03 -17.36 -0.44
CA ARG A 40 0.21 -16.97 -1.10
C ARG A 40 0.01 -16.41 -2.51
N THR A 41 -1.05 -16.82 -3.20
CA THR A 41 -1.29 -16.38 -4.58
C THR A 41 -2.01 -15.04 -4.59
N GLN A 42 -1.44 -14.05 -5.28
CA GLN A 42 -2.06 -12.75 -5.51
C GLN A 42 -2.50 -12.60 -6.96
N TYR A 43 -3.65 -11.94 -7.15
CA TYR A 43 -4.35 -11.82 -8.43
C TYR A 43 -4.54 -10.37 -8.87
N ARG A 44 -3.99 -9.40 -8.14
CA ARG A 44 -4.35 -7.98 -8.31
C ARG A 44 -3.29 -7.22 -9.11
N MET A 45 -2.05 -7.21 -8.62
CA MET A 45 -1.02 -6.25 -9.03
C MET A 45 0.02 -6.86 -9.96
N HIS A 46 0.68 -6.02 -10.76
CA HIS A 46 1.78 -6.43 -11.63
C HIS A 46 2.96 -6.99 -10.80
N PRO A 47 3.70 -8.02 -11.29
CA PRO A 47 4.81 -8.64 -10.56
C PRO A 47 5.84 -7.64 -9.98
N SER A 48 6.12 -6.55 -10.71
CA SER A 48 7.06 -5.51 -10.26
C SER A 48 6.56 -4.74 -9.03
N ILE A 49 5.25 -4.55 -8.88
CA ILE A 49 4.65 -3.91 -7.70
C ILE A 49 4.71 -4.87 -6.52
N ARG A 50 4.32 -6.14 -6.75
CA ARG A 50 4.29 -7.21 -5.73
C ARG A 50 5.66 -7.49 -5.11
N ALA A 51 6.74 -7.32 -5.87
CA ALA A 51 8.10 -7.63 -5.45
C ALA A 51 8.50 -6.96 -4.12
N PHE A 52 8.21 -5.66 -3.96
CA PHE A 52 8.58 -4.93 -2.74
C PHE A 52 7.76 -5.37 -1.51
N PRO A 53 6.41 -5.33 -1.51
CA PRO A 53 5.63 -5.73 -0.36
C PRO A 53 5.85 -7.20 0.02
N SER A 54 5.97 -8.09 -0.97
CA SER A 54 6.23 -9.50 -0.69
C SER A 54 7.53 -9.69 0.07
N ARG A 55 8.62 -9.04 -0.35
CA ARG A 55 9.92 -9.16 0.30
C ARG A 55 9.89 -8.55 1.70
N PHE A 56 9.31 -7.36 1.83
CA PHE A 56 9.41 -6.55 3.04
C PHE A 56 8.46 -7.03 4.15
N PHE A 57 7.22 -7.39 3.83
CA PHE A 57 6.20 -7.74 4.82
C PHE A 57 5.93 -9.25 4.93
N TYR A 58 6.21 -10.02 3.87
CA TYR A 58 5.78 -11.42 3.76
C TYR A 58 6.90 -12.41 3.44
N SER A 59 8.16 -12.06 3.72
CA SER A 59 9.33 -12.94 3.53
C SER A 59 9.40 -13.58 2.13
N SER A 60 9.02 -12.83 1.10
CA SER A 60 8.97 -13.27 -0.30
C SER A 60 8.02 -14.44 -0.59
N GLN A 61 7.02 -14.69 0.26
CA GLN A 61 6.09 -15.81 0.10
C GLN A 61 4.91 -15.55 -0.87
N LEU A 62 4.72 -14.31 -1.35
CA LEU A 62 3.65 -14.02 -2.32
C LEU A 62 4.08 -14.43 -3.73
N ALA A 63 3.21 -15.21 -4.38
CA ALA A 63 3.33 -15.66 -5.76
C ALA A 63 2.26 -15.01 -6.63
N ASP A 64 2.56 -14.84 -7.91
CA ASP A 64 1.62 -14.29 -8.88
C ASP A 64 0.80 -15.39 -9.52
N ASP A 65 -0.49 -15.13 -9.67
CA ASP A 65 -1.34 -15.94 -10.53
C ASP A 65 -1.05 -15.65 -12.01
N PRO A 66 -1.17 -16.62 -12.94
CA PRO A 66 -1.01 -16.37 -14.37
C PRO A 66 -1.92 -15.28 -14.94
N SER A 67 -3.04 -14.94 -14.29
CA SER A 67 -3.92 -13.83 -14.69
C SER A 67 -3.27 -12.44 -14.61
N VAL A 68 -2.21 -12.27 -13.82
CA VAL A 68 -1.44 -11.01 -13.74
C VAL A 68 -0.12 -11.06 -14.52
N ASP A 69 0.08 -12.12 -15.30
CA ASP A 69 1.22 -12.24 -16.20
C ASP A 69 1.22 -11.06 -17.20
N PRO A 70 2.31 -10.28 -17.29
CA PRO A 70 2.42 -9.16 -18.23
C PRO A 70 2.20 -9.58 -19.69
N ALA A 71 2.50 -10.83 -20.06
CA ALA A 71 2.24 -11.36 -21.38
C ALA A 71 0.74 -11.55 -21.69
N ARG A 72 -0.10 -11.70 -20.64
CA ARG A 72 -1.54 -11.96 -20.76
C ARG A 72 -2.39 -10.74 -20.42
N ARG A 73 -1.89 -9.88 -19.54
CA ARG A 73 -2.58 -8.68 -19.05
C ARG A 73 -1.73 -7.46 -19.37
N ARG A 74 -1.96 -6.90 -20.56
CA ARG A 74 -1.31 -5.65 -20.97
C ARG A 74 -1.71 -4.50 -20.06
N SER A 75 -0.75 -3.63 -19.81
CA SER A 75 -0.95 -2.46 -18.98
C SER A 75 -1.39 -1.28 -19.86
N PRO A 76 -2.37 -0.45 -19.44
CA PRO A 76 -2.74 0.76 -20.19
C PRO A 76 -1.58 1.75 -20.36
N ILE A 77 -0.59 1.67 -19.46
CA ILE A 77 0.61 2.52 -19.42
C ILE A 77 1.82 1.86 -20.11
N GLU A 78 1.62 0.74 -20.79
CA GLU A 78 2.71 0.04 -21.47
C GLU A 78 3.23 0.87 -22.66
N GLY A 79 4.52 1.19 -22.62
CA GLY A 79 5.17 2.05 -23.63
C GLY A 79 5.17 3.54 -23.30
N ASP A 80 4.60 3.95 -22.17
CA ASP A 80 4.68 5.32 -21.68
C ASP A 80 6.07 5.61 -21.09
N GLU A 81 6.69 6.73 -21.50
CA GLU A 81 8.02 7.13 -21.03
C GLU A 81 8.00 7.71 -19.61
N TRP A 82 6.88 8.31 -19.21
CA TRP A 82 6.73 9.01 -17.94
C TRP A 82 6.16 8.08 -16.87
N VAL A 83 5.31 7.12 -17.25
CA VAL A 83 4.59 6.28 -16.29
C VAL A 83 5.07 4.83 -16.31
N ARG A 84 5.27 4.25 -15.13
CA ARG A 84 5.55 2.81 -14.94
C ARG A 84 4.63 2.25 -13.86
N HIS A 85 4.60 0.92 -13.76
CA HIS A 85 3.83 0.20 -12.73
C HIS A 85 4.16 0.66 -11.29
N LEU A 86 5.38 1.14 -11.04
CA LEU A 86 5.79 1.75 -9.80
C LEU A 86 6.82 2.84 -10.11
N CYS A 87 6.47 4.10 -9.84
CA CYS A 87 7.33 5.28 -9.96
C CYS A 87 7.18 6.13 -8.70
N PHE A 88 8.27 6.76 -8.27
CA PHE A 88 8.27 7.81 -7.25
C PHE A 88 8.69 9.11 -7.93
N TYR A 89 7.82 10.11 -7.90
CA TYR A 89 8.11 11.44 -8.43
C TYR A 89 8.53 12.35 -7.29
N ASP A 90 9.73 12.91 -7.39
CA ASP A 90 10.24 13.87 -6.43
C ASP A 90 9.94 15.29 -6.92
N LEU A 91 9.00 15.97 -6.23
CA LEU A 91 8.63 17.36 -6.52
C LEU A 91 9.51 18.29 -5.70
N VAL A 92 10.74 18.49 -6.18
CA VAL A 92 11.76 19.29 -5.49
C VAL A 92 11.23 20.71 -5.21
N GLY A 93 11.23 21.08 -3.93
CA GLY A 93 10.78 22.39 -3.46
C GLY A 93 9.30 22.47 -3.12
N SER A 94 8.54 21.38 -3.32
CA SER A 94 7.17 21.25 -2.86
C SER A 94 7.06 21.35 -1.33
N LYS A 95 5.97 21.95 -0.84
CA LYS A 95 5.78 22.21 0.59
C LYS A 95 4.39 21.84 1.08
N GLU A 96 4.38 21.02 2.12
CA GLU A 96 3.18 20.73 2.89
C GLU A 96 2.74 21.94 3.72
N GLN A 97 1.43 22.09 3.89
CA GLN A 97 0.79 23.11 4.70
C GLN A 97 -0.25 22.47 5.63
N ARG A 98 -0.57 23.17 6.73
CA ARG A 98 -1.57 22.73 7.72
C ARG A 98 -2.61 23.82 7.99
N PRO A 99 -3.58 24.06 7.07
CA PRO A 99 -4.48 25.21 7.15
C PRO A 99 -5.44 25.17 8.35
N ASP A 100 -5.88 23.97 8.76
CA ASP A 100 -6.87 23.76 9.82
C ASP A 100 -6.26 23.29 11.15
N GLY A 101 -4.92 23.17 11.21
CA GLY A 101 -4.21 22.62 12.37
C GLY A 101 -4.32 21.09 12.53
N ARG A 102 -5.14 20.39 11.72
CA ARG A 102 -5.50 18.98 11.92
C ARG A 102 -4.99 18.08 10.80
N SER A 103 -5.11 18.50 9.55
CA SER A 103 -4.65 17.75 8.37
C SER A 103 -3.54 18.47 7.61
N LEU A 104 -2.77 17.70 6.86
CA LEU A 104 -1.78 18.22 5.91
C LEU A 104 -2.39 18.32 4.51
N THR A 105 -1.88 19.27 3.73
CA THR A 105 -2.20 19.45 2.32
C THR A 105 -0.95 19.91 1.58
N ASN A 106 -0.77 19.42 0.36
CA ASN A 106 0.29 19.84 -0.53
C ASN A 106 -0.32 20.20 -1.89
N ARG A 107 -0.23 21.47 -2.29
CA ARG A 107 -0.86 21.95 -3.52
C ARG A 107 -0.08 21.53 -4.77
N ASP A 108 1.25 21.54 -4.72
CA ASP A 108 2.08 21.15 -5.87
C ASP A 108 1.90 19.66 -6.18
N GLU A 109 1.83 18.81 -5.14
CA GLU A 109 1.52 17.38 -5.31
C GLU A 109 0.12 17.15 -5.88
N ALA A 110 -0.88 17.93 -5.44
CA ALA A 110 -2.25 17.83 -5.95
C ALA A 110 -2.33 18.23 -7.43
N ASP A 111 -1.69 19.33 -7.82
CA ASP A 111 -1.64 19.81 -9.21
C ASP A 111 -0.89 18.80 -10.09
N PHE A 112 0.22 18.24 -9.60
CA PHE A 112 0.93 17.16 -10.28
C PHE A 112 0.05 15.91 -10.47
N CYS A 113 -0.69 15.48 -9.44
CA CYS A 113 -1.60 14.34 -9.54
C CYS A 113 -2.70 14.57 -10.58
N ALA A 114 -3.25 15.79 -10.65
CA ALA A 114 -4.25 16.16 -11.65
C ALA A 114 -3.67 16.13 -13.07
N ALA A 115 -2.46 16.66 -13.27
CA ALA A 115 -1.76 16.61 -14.55
C ALA A 115 -1.42 15.18 -14.99
N LEU A 116 -0.94 14.34 -14.06
CA LEU A 116 -0.67 12.93 -14.33
C LEU A 116 -1.95 12.17 -14.69
N LEU A 117 -3.07 12.46 -14.01
CA LEU A 117 -4.35 11.85 -14.33
C LEU A 117 -4.83 12.25 -15.74
N ALA A 118 -4.69 13.53 -16.10
CA ALA A 118 -5.04 14.03 -17.44
C ALA A 118 -4.12 13.50 -18.56
N HIS A 119 -2.91 13.05 -18.23
CA HIS A 119 -2.03 12.36 -19.18
C HIS A 119 -2.45 10.91 -19.43
N LEU A 120 -3.02 10.26 -18.41
CA LEU A 120 -3.43 8.85 -18.47
C LEU A 120 -4.78 8.59 -19.16
N PHE A 121 -5.62 9.62 -19.33
CA PHE A 121 -6.99 9.52 -19.83
C PHE A 121 -7.32 10.65 -20.81
#